data_AF-A0A822BIP6-F1
#
_entry.id   AF-A0A822BIP6-F1
#
_cell.length_a   1.000
_cell.length_b   1.000
_cell.length_c   1.000
_cell.angle_alpha   90.00
_cell.angle_beta   90.00
_cell.angle_gamma   90.00
#
_symmetry.space_group_name_H-M   'P 1'
#
loop_
_entity.id
_entity.type
_entity.pdbx_description
1 polymer ?
#
loop_
_entity_poly.entity_id
_entity_poly.type
_entity_poly.pdbx_seq_one_letter_code
_entity_poly.pdbx_strand_id
1 'polypeptide(L)'
;MSDTVRRLPWGAERHIRSSFTVEPTSSLDPTIKPGEYTLHVLLNQFFIAAETRIADVCSEHKQHLPLNQCLRRGDDIHFDQLLDVFQAISEHSLPSLVRIAFEWFRYHINEDQLKLRGTKSTTATFGVKDNDWLEERRQLTVHFIFCLILIDVLKQLSFHPGFDISNIEDQAFKWFRCNEKFHDMTLTQSNQVNYQTICDLYAEVVGVLAQSR
;
A
#
# COMPACT_ATOMS: atom_id res chain seq x y z
N MET A 1 -21.15 -51.76 -11.14
CA MET A 1 -20.35 -52.26 -9.99
C MET A 1 -18.90 -51.97 -10.34
N SER A 2 -18.15 -51.09 -9.68
CA SER A 2 -18.40 -50.26 -8.51
C SER A 2 -17.43 -49.07 -8.50
N ASP A 3 -17.86 -48.02 -7.80
CA ASP A 3 -17.31 -46.70 -7.49
C ASP A 3 -15.84 -46.62 -7.00
N THR A 4 -15.04 -45.65 -7.44
CA THR A 4 -14.97 -44.20 -7.10
C THR A 4 -14.35 -43.92 -5.73
N VAL A 5 -13.16 -43.31 -5.74
CA VAL A 5 -12.89 -42.06 -5.01
C VAL A 5 -11.94 -41.21 -5.86
N ARG A 6 -12.52 -40.32 -6.68
CA ARG A 6 -11.81 -39.20 -7.29
C ARG A 6 -11.64 -38.12 -6.23
N ARG A 7 -10.41 -37.90 -5.76
CA ARG A 7 -10.05 -36.68 -5.04
C ARG A 7 -10.12 -35.52 -6.04
N LEU A 8 -10.87 -34.48 -5.71
CA LEU A 8 -11.02 -33.30 -6.55
C LEU A 8 -9.68 -32.52 -6.58
N PRO A 9 -9.27 -32.00 -7.74
CA PRO A 9 -7.98 -31.32 -7.93
C PRO A 9 -7.91 -29.90 -7.33
N TRP A 10 -8.97 -29.45 -6.64
CA TRP A 10 -9.11 -28.08 -6.10
C TRP A 10 -8.75 -28.00 -4.63
N GLY A 11 -7.56 -28.51 -4.28
CA GLY A 11 -6.99 -28.43 -2.93
C GLY A 11 -6.47 -27.03 -2.59
N ALA A 12 -7.31 -26.00 -2.63
CA ALA A 12 -6.91 -24.65 -2.24
C ALA A 12 -7.38 -24.35 -0.81
N GLU A 13 -6.45 -24.63 0.11
CA GLU A 13 -6.46 -24.22 1.50
C GLU A 13 -6.53 -22.69 1.57
N ARG A 14 -7.58 -22.18 2.23
CA ARG A 14 -7.79 -20.75 2.45
C ARG A 14 -6.68 -20.19 3.33
N HIS A 15 -5.64 -19.67 2.70
CA HIS A 15 -4.69 -18.76 3.31
C HIS A 15 -4.84 -17.38 2.65
N ILE A 16 -4.82 -16.37 3.50
CA ILE A 16 -5.05 -14.92 3.30
C ILE A 16 -4.27 -14.29 2.12
N ARG A 17 -3.37 -15.04 1.48
CA ARG A 17 -2.64 -14.68 0.26
C ARG A 17 -3.51 -14.55 -1.00
N SER A 18 -4.75 -15.07 -1.00
CA SER A 18 -5.64 -15.04 -2.19
C SER A 18 -6.56 -13.82 -2.25
N SER A 19 -6.48 -12.87 -1.32
CA SER A 19 -7.39 -11.72 -1.30
C SER A 19 -7.00 -10.61 -2.28
N PHE A 20 -5.77 -10.62 -2.80
CA PHE A 20 -5.21 -9.53 -3.61
C PHE A 20 -4.66 -9.95 -4.97
N THR A 21 -4.78 -11.23 -5.34
CA THR A 21 -4.43 -11.73 -6.68
C THR A 21 -5.66 -12.40 -7.30
N VAL A 22 -6.37 -11.67 -8.15
CA VAL A 22 -7.29 -12.32 -9.10
C VAL A 22 -6.44 -12.82 -10.25
N GLU A 23 -5.98 -14.07 -10.14
CA GLU A 23 -5.48 -14.81 -11.30
C GLU A 23 -6.60 -14.88 -12.35
N PRO A 24 -6.33 -14.63 -13.64
CA PRO A 24 -7.31 -14.82 -14.70
C PRO A 24 -7.45 -16.33 -14.97
N THR A 25 -7.99 -17.09 -14.01
CA THR A 25 -8.25 -18.51 -14.18
C THR A 25 -9.73 -18.80 -13.96
N SER A 26 -10.36 -19.09 -15.10
CA SER A 26 -11.59 -19.83 -15.35
C SER A 26 -12.16 -20.67 -14.19
N SER A 27 -12.76 -20.02 -13.20
CA SER A 27 -13.93 -20.52 -12.47
C SER A 27 -14.67 -19.32 -11.88
N LEU A 28 -15.33 -18.57 -12.77
CA LEU A 28 -16.26 -17.51 -12.37
C LEU A 28 -17.35 -18.16 -11.51
N ASP A 29 -17.46 -17.74 -10.26
CA ASP A 29 -18.69 -17.93 -9.50
C ASP A 29 -19.77 -17.16 -10.26
N PRO A 30 -20.77 -17.83 -10.87
CA PRO A 30 -21.78 -17.18 -11.69
C PRO A 30 -22.69 -16.23 -10.89
N THR A 31 -22.48 -16.12 -9.58
CA THR A 31 -23.21 -15.21 -8.68
C THR A 31 -22.56 -13.83 -8.54
N ILE A 32 -21.31 -13.63 -8.98
CA ILE A 32 -20.62 -12.34 -8.89
C ILE A 32 -21.23 -11.37 -9.90
N LYS A 33 -21.66 -10.20 -9.42
CA LYS A 33 -22.22 -9.16 -10.28
C LYS A 33 -21.12 -8.59 -11.19
N PRO A 34 -21.41 -8.23 -12.45
CA PRO A 34 -20.40 -7.68 -13.36
C PRO A 34 -19.65 -6.45 -12.81
N GLY A 35 -20.34 -5.59 -12.06
CA GLY A 35 -19.72 -4.43 -11.40
C GLY A 35 -18.75 -4.82 -10.29
N GLU A 36 -19.09 -5.83 -9.49
CA GLU A 36 -18.22 -6.35 -8.43
C GLU A 36 -16.97 -7.01 -9.02
N TYR A 37 -17.13 -7.83 -10.06
CA TYR A 37 -16.00 -8.40 -10.80
C TYR A 37 -15.07 -7.32 -11.35
N THR A 38 -15.64 -6.27 -11.95
CA THR A 38 -14.87 -5.14 -12.49
C THR A 38 -14.06 -4.44 -11.40
N LEU A 39 -14.65 -4.19 -10.23
CA LEU A 39 -13.95 -3.61 -9.08
C LEU A 39 -12.80 -4.49 -8.59
N HIS A 40 -13.01 -5.80 -8.49
CA HIS A 40 -11.95 -6.73 -8.12
C HIS A 40 -10.78 -6.70 -9.11
N VAL A 41 -11.06 -6.66 -10.41
CA VAL A 41 -10.03 -6.56 -11.45
C VAL A 41 -9.25 -5.25 -11.33
N LEU A 42 -9.95 -4.11 -11.14
CA LEU A 42 -9.30 -2.80 -11.01
C LEU A 42 -8.43 -2.71 -9.75
N LEU A 43 -8.92 -3.21 -8.62
CA LEU A 43 -8.15 -3.28 -7.38
C LEU A 43 -6.90 -4.15 -7.55
N ASN A 44 -7.05 -5.32 -8.18
CA ASN A 44 -5.94 -6.22 -8.48
C ASN A 44 -4.89 -5.55 -9.39
N GLN A 45 -5.33 -4.89 -10.45
CA GLN A 45 -4.43 -4.15 -11.36
C GLN A 45 -3.68 -3.05 -10.61
N PHE A 46 -4.37 -2.29 -9.76
CA PHE A 46 -3.75 -1.26 -8.94
C PHE A 46 -2.68 -1.82 -8.00
N PHE A 47 -2.97 -2.90 -7.25
CA PHE A 47 -1.99 -3.45 -6.32
C PHE A 47 -0.78 -4.05 -7.04
N ILE A 48 -0.98 -4.71 -8.19
CA ILE A 48 0.14 -5.17 -9.03
C ILE A 48 0.99 -3.99 -9.52
N ALA A 49 0.35 -2.91 -9.95
CA ALA A 49 1.04 -1.70 -10.36
C ALA A 49 1.79 -1.07 -9.17
N ALA A 50 1.18 -0.99 -7.99
CA ALA A 50 1.82 -0.49 -6.77
C ALA A 50 3.05 -1.31 -6.38
N GLU A 51 2.99 -2.64 -6.43
CA GLU A 51 4.15 -3.51 -6.18
C GLU A 51 5.27 -3.26 -7.20
N THR A 52 4.90 -3.10 -8.47
CA THR A 52 5.86 -2.78 -9.54
C THR A 52 6.55 -1.45 -9.27
N ARG A 53 5.80 -0.43 -8.80
CA ARG A 53 6.35 0.87 -8.41
C ARG A 53 7.26 0.76 -7.18
N ILE A 54 6.89 -0.01 -6.16
CA ILE A 54 7.75 -0.25 -4.99
C ILE A 54 9.07 -0.88 -5.42
N ALA A 55 9.03 -1.91 -6.27
CA ALA A 55 10.23 -2.59 -6.76
C ALA A 55 11.12 -1.66 -7.61
N ASP A 56 10.53 -0.86 -8.49
CA ASP A 56 11.25 0.10 -9.34
C ASP A 56 11.94 1.21 -8.53
N VAL A 57 11.27 1.74 -7.49
CA VAL A 57 11.85 2.74 -6.58
C VAL A 57 13.02 2.19 -5.75
N CYS A 58 12.99 0.88 -5.44
CA CYS A 58 14.06 0.17 -4.74
C CYS A 58 15.15 -0.35 -5.68
N SER A 59 15.04 -0.15 -7.00
CA SER A 59 16.07 -0.58 -7.95
C SER A 59 17.35 0.25 -7.82
N GLU A 60 18.49 -0.36 -8.14
CA GLU A 60 19.81 0.30 -8.08
C GLU A 60 19.86 1.64 -8.83
N HIS A 61 19.08 1.78 -9.90
CA HIS A 61 19.02 2.98 -10.73
C HIS A 61 18.33 4.16 -10.03
N LYS A 62 17.33 3.90 -9.18
CA LYS A 62 16.50 4.93 -8.55
C LYS A 62 16.75 5.10 -7.06
N GLN A 63 17.52 4.20 -6.46
CA GLN A 63 17.78 4.19 -5.02
C GLN A 63 18.41 5.52 -4.52
N HIS A 64 19.18 6.22 -5.35
CA HIS A 64 19.82 7.50 -5.02
C HIS A 64 18.90 8.72 -5.17
N LEU A 65 17.75 8.59 -5.82
CA LEU A 65 16.79 9.67 -6.04
C LEU A 65 15.81 9.76 -4.85
N PRO A 66 15.35 10.97 -4.48
CA PRO A 66 14.31 11.11 -3.48
C PRO A 66 12.95 10.62 -4.00
N LEU A 67 12.09 10.15 -3.10
CA LEU A 67 10.82 9.49 -3.44
C LEU A 67 9.89 10.39 -4.26
N ASN A 68 9.84 11.68 -3.96
CA ASN A 68 9.09 12.67 -4.73
C ASN A 68 9.59 12.87 -6.17
N GLN A 69 10.72 12.29 -6.56
CA GLN A 69 11.18 12.26 -7.94
C GLN A 69 10.95 10.92 -8.61
N CYS A 70 10.91 9.84 -7.83
CA CYS A 70 10.63 8.52 -8.38
C CYS A 70 9.13 8.27 -8.58
N LEU A 71 8.28 8.89 -7.74
CA LEU A 71 6.84 8.66 -7.64
C LEU A 71 6.03 9.91 -8.02
N ARG A 72 6.47 10.69 -9.01
CA ARG A 72 5.68 11.87 -9.44
C ARG A 72 4.47 11.41 -10.24
N ARG A 73 3.37 12.15 -10.08
CA ARG A 73 2.26 12.13 -11.03
C ARG A 73 2.81 12.41 -12.44
N GLY A 74 2.48 11.57 -13.40
CA GLY A 74 2.94 11.59 -14.78
C GLY A 74 4.09 10.64 -15.11
N ASP A 75 4.80 10.09 -14.11
CA ASP A 75 5.91 9.15 -14.35
C ASP A 75 5.41 7.75 -14.77
N ASP A 76 4.20 7.37 -14.34
CA ASP A 76 3.52 6.14 -14.75
C ASP A 76 2.04 6.44 -15.01
N ILE A 77 1.74 6.68 -16.28
CA ILE A 77 0.40 7.03 -16.77
C ILE A 77 -0.62 5.94 -16.40
N HIS A 78 -0.23 4.67 -16.39
CA HIS A 78 -1.17 3.59 -16.08
C HIS A 78 -1.53 3.57 -14.60
N PHE A 79 -0.51 3.69 -13.74
CA PHE A 79 -0.73 3.83 -12.30
C PHE A 79 -1.58 5.07 -11.96
N ASP A 80 -1.32 6.18 -12.65
CA ASP A 80 -2.06 7.42 -12.45
C ASP A 80 -3.54 7.29 -12.82
N GLN A 81 -3.83 6.63 -13.96
CA GLN A 81 -5.20 6.33 -14.36
C GLN A 81 -5.92 5.44 -13.34
N LEU A 82 -5.22 4.48 -12.73
CA LEU A 82 -5.81 3.63 -11.71
C LEU A 82 -6.13 4.41 -10.42
N LEU A 83 -5.29 5.38 -10.04
CA LEU A 83 -5.61 6.31 -8.94
C LEU A 83 -6.84 7.17 -9.26
N ASP A 84 -6.94 7.70 -10.47
CA ASP A 84 -8.09 8.52 -10.90
C ASP A 84 -9.39 7.70 -10.90
N VAL A 85 -9.30 6.42 -11.29
CA VAL A 85 -10.40 5.46 -11.22
C VAL A 85 -10.80 5.19 -9.76
N PHE A 86 -9.85 5.04 -8.83
CA PHE A 86 -10.15 4.91 -7.40
C PHE A 86 -10.85 6.14 -6.84
N GLN A 87 -10.41 7.33 -7.23
CA GLN A 87 -11.09 8.57 -6.87
C GLN A 87 -12.55 8.55 -7.35
N ALA A 88 -12.81 8.21 -8.62
CA ALA A 88 -14.17 8.15 -9.15
C ALA A 88 -15.05 7.10 -8.43
N ILE A 89 -14.50 5.90 -8.16
CA ILE A 89 -15.23 4.82 -7.47
C ILE A 89 -15.49 5.17 -6.00
N SER A 90 -14.65 6.01 -5.38
CA SER A 90 -14.81 6.39 -3.99
C SER A 90 -16.08 7.20 -3.71
N GLU A 91 -16.63 7.90 -4.70
CA GLU A 91 -17.95 8.54 -4.58
C GLU A 91 -19.03 7.58 -4.08
N HIS A 92 -18.94 6.29 -4.45
CA HIS A 92 -19.93 5.28 -4.07
C HIS A 92 -19.42 4.27 -3.04
N SER A 93 -18.11 4.19 -2.80
CA SER A 93 -17.53 3.11 -1.99
C SER A 93 -16.30 3.49 -1.19
N LEU A 94 -16.15 4.78 -0.83
CA LEU A 94 -15.07 5.29 0.01
C LEU A 94 -14.80 4.43 1.25
N PRO A 95 -15.80 4.03 2.08
CA PRO A 95 -15.51 3.24 3.28
C PRO A 95 -14.82 1.91 2.97
N SER A 96 -15.23 1.25 1.89
CA SER A 96 -14.65 -0.02 1.44
C SER A 96 -13.24 0.19 0.90
N LEU A 97 -13.01 1.21 0.08
CA LEU A 97 -11.68 1.52 -0.47
C LEU A 97 -10.69 1.90 0.62
N VAL A 98 -11.08 2.73 1.58
CA VAL A 98 -10.23 3.09 2.73
C VAL A 98 -9.88 1.84 3.53
N ARG A 99 -10.87 0.96 3.82
CA ARG A 99 -10.60 -0.30 4.52
C ARG A 99 -9.57 -1.16 3.79
N ILE A 100 -9.74 -1.34 2.47
CA ILE A 100 -8.83 -2.15 1.65
C ILE A 100 -7.43 -1.52 1.62
N ALA A 101 -7.34 -0.18 1.49
CA ALA A 101 -6.06 0.53 1.51
C ALA A 101 -5.33 0.33 2.85
N PHE A 102 -6.04 0.38 3.98
CA PHE A 102 -5.46 0.07 5.30
C PHE A 102 -5.04 -1.38 5.43
N GLU A 103 -5.80 -2.33 4.90
CA GLU A 103 -5.44 -3.75 4.91
C GLU A 103 -4.15 -4.00 4.10
N TRP A 104 -4.06 -3.44 2.89
CA TRP A 104 -2.84 -3.48 2.07
C TRP A 104 -1.66 -2.82 2.79
N PHE A 105 -1.84 -1.61 3.32
CA PHE A 105 -0.80 -0.90 4.06
C PHE A 105 -0.30 -1.72 5.26
N ARG A 106 -1.20 -2.26 6.08
CA ARG A 106 -0.84 -3.08 7.24
C ARG A 106 -0.16 -4.39 6.85
N TYR A 107 -0.58 -5.01 5.74
CA TYR A 107 0.08 -6.19 5.20
C TYR A 107 1.56 -5.90 4.94
N HIS A 108 1.87 -4.81 4.24
CA HIS A 108 3.25 -4.43 3.97
C HIS A 108 4.05 -4.07 5.21
N ILE A 109 3.49 -3.30 6.14
CA ILE A 109 4.19 -2.93 7.37
C ILE A 109 4.44 -4.15 8.28
N ASN A 110 3.55 -5.16 8.28
CA ASN A 110 3.69 -6.34 9.13
C ASN A 110 4.51 -7.48 8.50
N GLU A 111 4.43 -7.68 7.18
CA GLU A 111 5.23 -8.70 6.46
C GLU A 111 6.73 -8.51 6.70
N ASP A 112 7.21 -7.27 6.81
CA ASP A 112 8.64 -7.00 7.03
C ASP A 112 9.07 -7.20 8.48
N GLN A 113 8.18 -6.93 9.45
CA GLN A 113 8.45 -7.22 10.87
C GLN A 113 8.64 -8.72 11.11
N LEU A 114 7.98 -9.58 10.31
CA LEU A 114 8.16 -11.03 10.37
C LEU A 114 9.52 -11.46 9.80
N LYS A 115 9.99 -10.81 8.73
CA LYS A 115 11.32 -11.06 8.12
C LYS A 115 12.46 -10.63 9.06
N LEU A 116 12.32 -9.50 9.73
CA LEU A 116 13.30 -9.01 10.72
C LEU A 116 13.43 -9.92 11.96
N ARG A 117 12.36 -10.65 12.33
CA ARG A 117 12.39 -11.58 13.48
C ARG A 117 13.10 -12.90 13.18
N GLY A 118 13.20 -13.29 11.91
CA GLY A 118 13.85 -14.53 11.48
C GLY A 118 15.38 -14.45 11.39
N THR A 119 15.93 -13.26 11.19
CA THR A 119 17.35 -13.05 10.86
C THR A 119 18.15 -12.55 12.07
N LYS A 120 18.08 -13.26 13.20
CA LYS A 120 19.05 -13.11 14.31
C LYS A 120 20.06 -14.25 14.26
N SER A 121 20.91 -14.27 13.24
CA SER A 121 22.10 -15.12 13.21
C SER A 121 23.29 -14.34 12.65
N THR A 122 24.25 -14.14 13.56
CA THR A 122 25.66 -13.73 13.44
C THR A 122 26.29 -13.48 12.06
N THR A 123 27.05 -12.36 12.00
CA THR A 123 28.12 -11.96 11.04
C THR A 123 27.75 -11.34 9.68
N ALA A 124 27.75 -10.00 9.58
CA ALA A 124 28.20 -9.21 8.40
C ALA A 124 28.01 -7.69 8.63
N THR A 125 29.07 -6.92 8.87
CA THR A 125 28.98 -5.51 9.32
C THR A 125 28.83 -4.48 8.19
N PHE A 126 28.87 -4.90 6.91
CA PHE A 126 28.71 -4.01 5.75
C PHE A 126 27.43 -4.29 4.94
N GLY A 127 27.12 -5.54 4.59
CA GLY A 127 25.91 -5.87 3.83
C GLY A 127 24.60 -5.76 4.61
N VAL A 128 24.63 -5.73 5.95
CA VAL A 128 23.41 -5.57 6.77
C VAL A 128 22.87 -4.14 6.69
N LYS A 129 23.74 -3.12 6.61
CA LYS A 129 23.32 -1.71 6.56
C LYS A 129 22.64 -1.32 5.25
N ASP A 130 23.13 -1.84 4.12
CA ASP A 130 22.53 -1.58 2.81
C ASP A 130 21.15 -2.26 2.68
N ASN A 131 21.00 -3.47 3.26
CA ASN A 131 19.71 -4.15 3.33
C ASN A 131 18.71 -3.42 4.25
N ASP A 132 19.17 -2.92 5.41
CA ASP A 132 18.32 -2.16 6.33
C ASP A 132 17.86 -0.83 5.70
N TRP A 133 18.73 -0.16 4.93
CA TRP A 133 18.40 1.07 4.23
C TRP A 133 17.41 0.86 3.08
N LEU A 134 17.58 -0.20 2.28
CA LEU A 134 16.63 -0.55 1.21
C LEU A 134 15.26 -0.91 1.79
N GLU A 135 15.23 -1.62 2.92
CA GLU A 135 13.99 -1.95 3.60
C GLU A 135 13.28 -0.71 4.15
N GLU A 136 14.01 0.23 4.75
CA GLU A 136 13.49 1.53 5.17
C GLU A 136 12.90 2.31 3.98
N ARG A 137 13.61 2.33 2.84
CA ARG A 137 13.13 2.97 1.61
C ARG A 137 11.85 2.32 1.07
N ARG A 138 11.76 0.99 1.12
CA ARG A 138 10.58 0.22 0.74
C ARG A 138 9.37 0.62 1.58
N GLN A 139 9.55 0.70 2.90
CA GLN A 139 8.50 1.14 3.84
C GLN A 139 8.07 2.58 3.55
N LEU A 140 9.02 3.50 3.34
CA LEU A 140 8.71 4.88 2.97
C LEU A 140 7.91 4.96 1.66
N THR A 141 8.22 4.10 0.68
CA THR A 141 7.49 4.02 -0.59
C THR A 141 6.05 3.52 -0.39
N VAL A 142 5.85 2.52 0.47
CA VAL A 142 4.51 2.04 0.86
C VAL A 142 3.70 3.16 1.52
N HIS A 143 4.31 3.90 2.45
CA HIS A 143 3.70 5.08 3.06
C HIS A 143 3.33 6.14 2.01
N PHE A 144 4.22 6.40 1.04
CA PHE A 144 3.98 7.35 -0.04
C PHE A 144 2.73 6.97 -0.85
N ILE A 145 2.68 5.73 -1.36
CA ILE A 145 1.56 5.23 -2.17
C ILE A 145 0.26 5.23 -1.35
N PHE A 146 0.32 4.81 -0.08
CA PHE A 146 -0.83 4.85 0.81
C PHE A 146 -1.39 6.27 0.97
N CYS A 147 -0.52 7.28 1.13
CA CYS A 147 -0.96 8.67 1.19
C CYS A 147 -1.59 9.15 -0.11
N LEU A 148 -1.04 8.78 -1.28
CA LEU A 148 -1.65 9.12 -2.57
C LEU A 148 -3.09 8.59 -2.68
N ILE A 149 -3.30 7.32 -2.31
CA ILE A 149 -4.64 6.71 -2.31
C ILE A 149 -5.57 7.50 -1.38
N LEU A 150 -5.13 7.82 -0.17
CA LEU A 150 -5.94 8.56 0.79
C LEU A 150 -6.27 9.97 0.30
N ILE A 151 -5.30 10.72 -0.22
CA ILE A 151 -5.51 12.08 -0.73
C ILE A 151 -6.58 12.07 -1.82
N ASP A 152 -6.56 11.11 -2.74
CA ASP A 152 -7.51 11.05 -3.83
C ASP A 152 -8.89 10.54 -3.40
N VAL A 153 -8.94 9.46 -2.61
CA VAL A 153 -10.20 8.87 -2.13
C VAL A 153 -10.92 9.81 -1.16
N LEU A 154 -10.20 10.52 -0.29
CA LEU A 154 -10.81 11.40 0.72
C LEU A 154 -11.36 12.71 0.15
N LYS A 155 -11.01 13.09 -1.09
CA LYS A 155 -11.68 14.20 -1.79
C LYS A 155 -13.19 13.97 -1.91
N GLN A 156 -13.63 12.71 -1.91
CA GLN A 156 -15.04 12.32 -1.99
C GLN A 156 -15.72 12.12 -0.63
N LEU A 157 -15.10 12.55 0.48
CA LEU A 157 -15.64 12.36 1.83
C LEU A 157 -17.03 12.98 2.01
N SER A 158 -17.32 14.09 1.33
CA SER A 158 -18.63 14.76 1.38
C SER A 158 -19.80 13.86 0.94
N PHE A 159 -19.53 12.82 0.14
CA PHE A 159 -20.54 11.85 -0.29
C PHE A 159 -20.84 10.77 0.76
N HIS A 160 -20.06 10.70 1.84
CA HIS A 160 -20.15 9.67 2.88
C HIS A 160 -20.27 10.28 4.29
N PRO A 161 -21.38 10.99 4.59
CA PRO A 161 -21.58 11.58 5.91
C PRO A 161 -21.64 10.47 6.98
N GLY A 162 -20.81 10.61 8.02
CA GLY A 162 -20.73 9.63 9.12
C GLY A 162 -19.65 8.56 8.96
N PHE A 163 -18.81 8.64 7.93
CA PHE A 163 -17.58 7.84 7.87
C PHE A 163 -16.62 8.23 9.01
N ASP A 164 -16.14 7.23 9.76
CA ASP A 164 -15.21 7.45 10.87
C ASP A 164 -13.78 7.64 10.35
N ILE A 165 -13.27 8.87 10.49
CA ILE A 165 -11.94 9.27 10.06
C ILE A 165 -10.87 9.09 11.14
N SER A 166 -11.25 8.67 12.36
CA SER A 166 -10.34 8.58 13.51
C SER A 166 -9.13 7.70 13.21
N ASN A 167 -9.32 6.59 12.49
CA ASN A 167 -8.21 5.70 12.10
C ASN A 167 -7.19 6.38 11.17
N ILE A 168 -7.62 7.31 10.33
CA ILE A 168 -6.74 8.07 9.42
C ILE A 168 -5.96 9.12 10.21
N GLU A 169 -6.64 9.85 11.09
CA GLU A 169 -6.03 10.82 12.00
C GLU A 169 -4.99 10.14 12.90
N ASP A 170 -5.34 9.01 13.52
CA ASP A 170 -4.44 8.23 14.38
C ASP A 170 -3.20 7.76 13.63
N GLN A 171 -3.35 7.30 12.38
CA GLN A 171 -2.22 6.86 11.56
C GLN A 171 -1.31 8.03 11.17
N ALA A 172 -1.87 9.19 10.80
CA ALA A 172 -1.09 10.40 10.52
C ALA A 172 -0.35 10.89 11.78
N PHE A 173 -1.03 10.97 12.93
CA PHE A 173 -0.41 11.37 14.19
C PHE A 173 0.63 10.38 14.68
N LYS A 174 0.43 9.08 14.46
CA LYS A 174 1.44 8.06 14.73
C LYS A 174 2.70 8.33 13.91
N TRP A 175 2.57 8.65 12.62
CA TRP A 175 3.72 9.00 11.78
C TRP A 175 4.47 10.23 12.32
N PHE A 176 3.77 11.32 12.63
CA PHE A 176 4.38 12.54 13.18
C PHE A 176 5.10 12.29 14.51
N ARG A 177 4.49 11.54 15.44
CA ARG A 177 5.09 11.22 16.75
C ARG A 177 6.26 10.25 16.67
N CYS A 178 6.23 9.30 15.74
CA CYS A 178 7.34 8.38 15.54
C CYS A 178 8.56 9.11 14.96
N ASN A 179 8.34 10.06 14.04
CA ASN A 179 9.43 10.79 13.40
C ASN A 179 10.09 11.85 14.28
N GLU A 180 9.38 12.41 15.26
CA GLU A 180 9.99 13.29 16.27
C GLU A 180 11.16 12.57 16.99
N LYS A 181 11.05 11.26 17.23
CA LYS A 181 12.12 10.44 17.82
C LYS A 181 13.27 10.14 16.85
N PHE A 182 13.03 10.17 15.54
CA PHE A 182 14.07 10.00 14.53
C PHE A 182 14.85 11.29 14.27
N HIS A 183 14.29 12.46 14.58
CA HIS A 183 14.97 13.74 14.43
C HIS A 183 16.16 13.91 15.39
N ASP A 184 16.18 13.15 16.49
CA ASP A 184 17.24 13.18 17.52
C ASP A 184 18.45 12.27 17.18
N MET A 185 18.38 11.50 16.08
CA MET A 185 19.40 10.52 15.75
C MET A 185 20.13 10.89 14.45
N THR A 186 21.32 11.48 14.61
CA THR A 186 22.33 11.86 13.60
C THR A 186 22.84 10.71 12.70
N LEU A 187 22.11 9.62 12.51
CA LEU A 187 22.64 8.35 11.93
C LEU A 187 22.03 7.90 10.59
N THR A 188 21.01 8.56 10.03
CA THR A 188 20.47 8.21 8.69
C THR A 188 20.29 9.44 7.81
N GLN A 189 21.41 10.04 7.42
CA GLN A 189 21.47 11.17 6.49
C GLN A 189 20.88 10.84 5.09
N SER A 190 20.72 9.55 4.76
CA SER A 190 20.37 9.08 3.40
C SER A 190 18.88 9.09 3.07
N ASN A 191 17.97 9.12 4.05
CA ASN A 191 16.51 9.09 3.81
C ASN A 191 15.73 10.27 4.43
N GLN A 192 16.39 11.21 5.09
CA GLN A 192 15.74 12.33 5.79
C GLN A 192 14.78 13.13 4.88
N VAL A 193 15.18 13.37 3.62
CA VAL A 193 14.33 14.06 2.63
C VAL A 193 13.06 13.27 2.33
N ASN A 194 13.16 11.93 2.27
CA ASN A 194 12.02 11.05 2.04
C ASN A 194 11.08 11.07 3.24
N TYR A 195 11.62 11.02 4.47
CA TYR A 195 10.80 11.18 5.69
C TYR A 195 10.02 12.48 5.71
N GLN A 196 10.68 13.61 5.40
CA GLN A 196 10.00 14.90 5.33
C GLN A 196 8.91 14.90 4.25
N THR A 197 9.21 14.31 3.08
CA THR A 197 8.23 14.16 1.99
C THR A 197 6.99 13.38 2.47
N ILE A 198 7.16 12.28 3.22
CA ILE A 198 6.02 11.53 3.76
C ILE A 198 5.25 12.36 4.81
N CYS A 199 5.94 13.16 5.64
CA CYS A 199 5.28 14.09 6.55
C CYS A 199 4.42 15.11 5.80
N ASP A 200 4.92 15.68 4.71
CA ASP A 200 4.18 16.63 3.88
C ASP A 200 2.94 15.97 3.27
N LEU A 201 3.05 14.72 2.80
CA LEU A 201 1.91 13.94 2.30
C LEU A 201 0.87 13.64 3.38
N TYR A 202 1.28 13.25 4.60
CA TYR A 202 0.33 13.06 5.70
C TYR A 202 -0.32 14.37 6.13
N ALA A 203 0.41 15.50 6.06
CA ALA A 203 -0.16 16.82 6.31
C ALA A 203 -1.22 17.16 5.24
N GLU A 204 -0.99 16.79 3.97
CA GLU A 204 -1.99 16.93 2.91
C GLU A 204 -3.22 16.05 3.16
N VAL A 205 -3.06 14.78 3.57
CA VAL A 205 -4.18 13.89 3.97
C VAL A 205 -5.03 14.55 5.05
N VAL A 206 -4.41 15.08 6.11
CA VAL A 206 -5.12 15.81 7.17
C VAL A 206 -5.77 17.09 6.64
N GLY A 207 -5.12 17.79 5.71
CA GLY A 207 -5.69 18.96 5.03
C GLY A 207 -6.98 18.64 4.26
N VAL A 208 -7.01 17.52 3.52
CA VAL A 208 -8.22 17.05 2.81
C VAL A 208 -9.33 16.68 3.80
N LEU A 209 -9.00 16.02 4.91
CA LEU A 209 -9.95 15.73 5.99
C LEU A 209 -10.53 17.00 6.63
N ALA A 210 -9.73 18.07 6.75
CA ALA A 210 -10.19 19.33 7.32
C ALA A 210 -11.13 20.11 6.36
N GLN A 211 -10.90 20.01 5.05
CA GLN A 211 -11.73 20.68 4.03
C GLN A 211 -13.09 20.03 3.82
N SER A 212 -13.22 18.76 4.17
CA SER A 212 -14.43 17.95 3.99
C SER A 212 -15.39 18.00 5.19
N ARG A 213 -15.08 18.84 6.19
CA ARG A 213 -15.92 19.13 7.36
C ARG A 213 -16.77 20.38 7.18
#